data_AF-A0A7C7D654-F1
#
_entry.id   AF-A0A7C7D654-F1
#
_cell.length_a   1.000
_cell.length_b   1.000
_cell.length_c   1.000
_cell.angle_alpha   90.00
_cell.angle_beta   90.00
_cell.angle_gamma   90.00
#
_symmetry.space_group_name_H-M   'P 1'
#
loop_
_entity.id
_entity.type
_entity.pdbx_description
1 polymer ?
#
loop_
_entity_poly.entity_id
_entity_poly.type
_entity_poly.pdbx_seq_one_letter_code
_entity_poly.pdbx_strand_id
1 'polypeptide(L)'
;MGKVVEIRWHGRGGQGAKTASLLLADAAFDTGKYIQGFPEYGPERMGAPITAYNRISDTKLTIHSNIYEPDYVVVVDETLLEAVDVTSGLKEDGAIVINTTKSPDEIRPLLKGYKGKVCTVDARTISIETLGRYFPNTPMLGAVVKVSKIMDEQVFLDSMV
;
A
#
# COMPACT_ATOMS: atom_id res chain seq x y z
N MET A 1 -8.71 -20.17 -11.40
CA MET A 1 -8.97 -18.74 -11.18
C MET A 1 -7.65 -18.02 -11.36
N GLY A 2 -7.58 -16.96 -12.17
CA GLY A 2 -6.35 -16.17 -12.31
C GLY A 2 -5.91 -15.64 -10.95
N LYS A 3 -4.59 -15.52 -10.74
CA LYS A 3 -4.05 -15.02 -9.47
C LYS A 3 -4.38 -13.54 -9.35
N VAL A 4 -5.36 -13.19 -8.51
CA VAL A 4 -5.67 -11.79 -8.15
C VAL A 4 -4.73 -11.39 -7.03
N VAL A 5 -4.01 -10.29 -7.22
CA VAL A 5 -3.22 -9.65 -6.16
C VAL A 5 -4.04 -8.52 -5.56
N GLU A 6 -4.19 -8.55 -4.24
CA GLU A 6 -4.99 -7.62 -3.47
C GLU A 6 -4.11 -6.83 -2.48
N ILE A 7 -4.15 -5.50 -2.58
CA ILE A 7 -3.36 -4.58 -1.76
C ILE A 7 -4.31 -3.70 -0.96
N ARG A 8 -4.09 -3.61 0.35
CA ARG A 8 -4.82 -2.70 1.25
C ARG A 8 -3.89 -1.63 1.83
N TRP A 9 -4.20 -0.39 1.51
CA TRP A 9 -3.52 0.79 2.03
C TRP A 9 -4.22 1.27 3.30
N HIS A 10 -3.43 1.64 4.29
CA HIS A 10 -3.83 2.35 5.50
C HIS A 10 -3.08 3.67 5.53
N GLY A 11 -3.82 4.77 5.63
CA GLY A 11 -3.25 6.10 5.78
C GLY A 11 -4.18 7.00 6.60
N ARG A 12 -3.79 8.25 6.77
CA ARG A 12 -4.69 9.29 7.30
C ARG A 12 -5.19 10.19 6.19
N GLY A 13 -6.38 10.76 6.38
CA GLY A 13 -6.90 11.80 5.48
C GLY A 13 -5.87 12.92 5.30
N GLY A 14 -5.43 13.15 4.06
CA GLY A 14 -4.39 14.12 3.69
C GLY A 14 -2.99 13.55 3.44
N GLN A 15 -2.72 12.26 3.72
CA GLN A 15 -1.40 11.63 3.52
C GLN A 15 -1.21 10.94 2.17
N GLY A 16 -2.22 10.99 1.29
CA GLY A 16 -2.10 10.52 -0.09
C GLY A 16 -2.27 9.03 -0.31
N ALA A 17 -2.81 8.25 0.64
CA ALA A 17 -3.09 6.82 0.45
C ALA A 17 -4.05 6.56 -0.76
N LYS A 18 -5.11 7.37 -0.89
CA LYS A 18 -6.00 7.36 -2.07
C LYS A 18 -5.20 7.60 -3.36
N THR A 19 -4.38 8.65 -3.36
CA THR A 19 -3.60 9.04 -4.54
C THR A 19 -2.61 7.95 -4.92
N ALA A 20 -1.88 7.37 -3.96
CA ALA A 20 -0.97 6.25 -4.22
C ALA A 20 -1.71 5.04 -4.82
N SER A 21 -2.88 4.69 -4.28
CA SER A 21 -3.68 3.59 -4.81
C SER A 21 -4.15 3.85 -6.25
N LEU A 22 -4.59 5.07 -6.56
CA LEU A 22 -5.00 5.42 -7.93
C LEU A 22 -3.80 5.47 -8.89
N LEU A 23 -2.67 6.03 -8.46
CA LEU A 23 -1.42 6.05 -9.25
C LEU A 23 -0.91 4.64 -9.53
N LEU A 24 -0.99 3.73 -8.54
CA LEU A 24 -0.63 2.33 -8.79
C LEU A 24 -1.54 1.69 -9.83
N ALA A 25 -2.83 2.03 -9.81
CA ALA A 25 -3.76 1.50 -10.76
C ALA A 25 -3.49 2.00 -12.19
N ASP A 26 -3.14 3.29 -12.29
CA ASP A 26 -2.78 3.96 -13.53
C ASP A 26 -1.47 3.40 -14.11
N ALA A 27 -0.41 3.33 -13.30
CA ALA A 27 0.88 2.74 -13.68
C ALA A 27 0.76 1.28 -14.13
N ALA A 28 -0.19 0.53 -13.55
CA ALA A 28 -0.42 -0.86 -13.92
C ALA A 28 -1.24 -1.02 -15.20
N PHE A 29 -1.99 0.00 -15.59
CA PHE A 29 -2.99 -0.09 -16.66
C PHE A 29 -2.38 -0.57 -17.98
N ASP A 30 -1.21 -0.04 -18.33
CA ASP A 30 -0.53 -0.34 -19.58
C ASP A 30 0.18 -1.72 -19.59
N THR A 31 0.15 -2.45 -18.47
CA THR A 31 0.71 -3.82 -18.40
C THR A 31 -0.20 -4.89 -19.01
N GLY A 32 -1.37 -4.51 -19.53
CA GLY A 32 -2.37 -5.43 -20.08
C GLY A 32 -3.16 -6.21 -19.02
N LYS A 33 -2.98 -5.87 -17.74
CA LYS A 33 -3.70 -6.48 -16.62
C LYS A 33 -5.04 -5.78 -16.37
N TYR A 34 -5.94 -6.49 -15.70
CA TYR A 34 -7.17 -5.94 -15.17
C TYR A 34 -6.92 -5.37 -13.80
N ILE A 35 -7.24 -4.09 -13.61
CA ILE A 35 -6.93 -3.37 -12.39
C ILE A 35 -8.16 -2.65 -11.85
N GLN A 36 -8.27 -2.61 -10.52
CA GLN A 36 -9.14 -1.72 -9.78
C GLN A 36 -8.30 -0.96 -8.76
N GLY A 37 -8.51 0.36 -8.67
CA GLY A 37 -7.99 1.21 -7.60
C GLY A 37 -9.15 2.03 -7.04
N PHE A 38 -9.43 1.92 -5.74
CA PHE A 38 -10.53 2.66 -5.13
C PHE A 38 -10.27 2.93 -3.65
N PRO A 39 -10.67 4.10 -3.14
CA PRO A 39 -10.61 4.39 -1.73
C PRO A 39 -11.83 3.86 -0.97
N GLU A 40 -11.69 3.72 0.34
CA GLU A 40 -12.81 3.61 1.27
C GLU A 40 -12.63 4.66 2.37
N TYR A 41 -13.59 5.58 2.41
CA TYR A 41 -13.76 6.58 3.46
C TYR A 41 -15.21 7.05 3.44
N GLY A 42 -15.78 7.29 4.60
CA GLY A 42 -17.04 7.99 4.81
C GLY A 42 -16.84 9.52 4.90
N PRO A 43 -17.64 10.23 5.71
CA PRO A 43 -17.53 11.68 5.87
C PRO A 43 -16.38 12.10 6.81
N GLU A 44 -15.29 11.32 6.90
CA GLU A 44 -14.27 11.56 7.92
C GLU A 44 -13.48 12.86 7.70
N ARG A 45 -12.99 13.41 8.81
CA ARG A 45 -12.19 14.65 8.84
C ARG A 45 -10.73 14.37 8.46
N MET A 46 -9.99 15.41 8.08
CA MET A 46 -8.53 15.31 7.91
C MET A 46 -7.87 14.66 9.13
N GLY A 47 -6.90 13.78 8.90
CA GLY A 47 -6.21 13.04 9.96
C GLY A 47 -6.88 11.74 10.41
N ALA A 48 -8.15 11.49 10.07
CA ALA A 48 -8.81 10.22 10.39
C ALA A 48 -8.18 9.06 9.62
N PRO A 49 -8.11 7.84 10.21
CA PRO A 49 -7.73 6.63 9.48
C PRO A 49 -8.63 6.41 8.26
N ILE A 50 -8.02 6.13 7.12
CA ILE A 50 -8.69 5.79 5.86
C ILE A 50 -8.04 4.56 5.24
N THR A 51 -8.81 3.87 4.41
CA THR A 51 -8.33 2.74 3.61
C THR A 51 -8.40 3.05 2.12
N ALA A 52 -7.53 2.40 1.35
CA ALA A 52 -7.65 2.34 -0.10
C ALA A 52 -7.21 0.96 -0.60
N TYR A 53 -7.62 0.60 -1.81
CA TYR A 53 -7.58 -0.77 -2.28
C TYR A 53 -7.08 -0.84 -3.71
N ASN A 54 -6.24 -1.84 -3.98
CA ASN A 54 -5.90 -2.24 -5.34
C ASN A 54 -6.20 -3.73 -5.55
N ARG A 55 -6.80 -4.05 -6.70
CA ARG A 55 -6.85 -5.41 -7.24
C ARG A 55 -6.16 -5.43 -8.58
N ILE A 56 -5.28 -6.40 -8.81
CA ILE A 56 -4.53 -6.56 -10.05
C ILE A 56 -4.64 -8.03 -10.46
N SER A 57 -5.04 -8.30 -11.71
CA SER A 57 -5.33 -9.66 -12.17
C SER A 57 -5.09 -9.81 -13.67
N ASP A 58 -4.62 -10.99 -14.09
CA ASP A 58 -4.49 -11.32 -15.53
C ASP A 58 -5.85 -11.61 -16.19
N THR A 59 -6.89 -11.81 -15.37
CA THR A 59 -8.28 -12.05 -15.83
C THR A 59 -9.23 -10.95 -15.35
N LYS A 60 -10.34 -10.76 -16.07
CA LYS A 60 -11.36 -9.75 -15.74
C LYS A 60 -11.78 -9.79 -14.27
N LEU A 61 -11.74 -8.63 -13.63
CA LEU A 61 -12.21 -8.43 -12.25
C LEU A 61 -13.73 -8.24 -12.25
N THR A 62 -14.44 -9.07 -11.48
CA THR A 62 -15.90 -9.00 -11.28
C THR A 62 -16.30 -8.68 -9.84
N ILE A 63 -15.32 -8.57 -8.94
CA ILE A 63 -15.51 -8.32 -7.51
C ILE A 63 -15.56 -6.80 -7.30
N HIS A 64 -16.60 -6.34 -6.60
CA HIS A 64 -16.84 -4.94 -6.25
C HIS A 64 -17.13 -4.80 -4.75
N SER A 65 -16.16 -5.18 -3.93
CA SER A 65 -16.22 -5.10 -2.46
C SER A 65 -14.89 -4.61 -1.90
N ASN A 66 -14.82 -4.37 -0.59
CA ASN A 66 -13.57 -4.15 0.12
C ASN A 66 -12.66 -5.38 0.07
N ILE A 67 -11.40 -5.21 0.45
CA ILE A 67 -10.40 -6.28 0.59
C ILE A 67 -10.26 -6.65 2.07
N TYR A 68 -10.76 -7.84 2.41
CA TYR A 68 -10.71 -8.39 3.75
C TYR A 68 -9.47 -9.28 3.96
N GLU A 69 -9.00 -9.96 2.91
CA GLU A 69 -7.85 -10.87 2.95
C GLU A 69 -6.73 -10.42 1.99
N PRO A 70 -6.05 -9.28 2.26
CA PRO A 70 -5.04 -8.75 1.36
C PRO A 70 -3.79 -9.64 1.28
N ASP A 71 -3.16 -9.68 0.11
CA ASP A 71 -1.80 -10.20 -0.07
C ASP A 71 -0.76 -9.22 0.47
N TYR A 72 -1.03 -7.91 0.34
CA TYR A 72 -0.12 -6.86 0.78
C TYR A 72 -0.86 -5.78 1.56
N VAL A 73 -0.23 -5.31 2.65
CA VAL A 73 -0.68 -4.14 3.39
C VAL A 73 0.36 -3.04 3.31
N VAL A 74 -0.08 -1.82 3.04
CA VAL A 74 0.79 -0.63 3.06
C VAL A 74 0.32 0.32 4.14
N VAL A 75 1.19 0.69 5.07
CA VAL A 75 0.89 1.60 6.17
C VAL A 75 1.68 2.89 5.97
N VAL A 76 0.99 3.96 5.56
CA VAL A 76 1.59 5.26 5.22
C VAL A 76 1.99 6.05 6.47
N ASP A 77 1.44 5.69 7.64
CA ASP A 77 1.70 6.32 8.93
C ASP A 77 1.72 5.26 10.04
N GLU A 78 2.89 5.08 10.69
CA GLU A 78 3.06 4.08 11.74
C GLU A 78 2.13 4.25 12.95
N THR A 79 1.58 5.44 13.19
CA THR A 79 0.61 5.66 14.29
C THR A 79 -0.70 4.87 14.08
N LEU A 80 -0.95 4.39 12.85
CA LEU A 80 -2.09 3.53 12.55
C LEU A 80 -1.96 2.12 13.12
N LEU A 81 -0.75 1.67 13.44
CA LEU A 81 -0.50 0.38 14.08
C LEU A 81 -1.19 0.27 15.45
N GLU A 82 -1.31 1.39 16.16
CA GLU A 82 -2.02 1.47 17.45
C GLU A 82 -3.51 1.79 17.28
N ALA A 83 -3.89 2.52 16.22
CA ALA A 83 -5.24 3.01 16.03
C ALA A 83 -6.21 1.96 15.46
N VAL A 84 -5.72 1.08 14.58
CA VAL A 84 -6.55 0.09 13.87
C VAL A 84 -5.81 -1.24 13.70
N ASP A 85 -6.55 -2.30 13.42
CA ASP A 85 -5.97 -3.60 13.08
C ASP A 85 -5.50 -3.65 11.62
N VAL A 86 -4.29 -3.15 11.35
CA VAL A 86 -3.76 -3.11 9.99
C VAL A 86 -3.49 -4.51 9.42
N THR A 87 -3.20 -5.50 10.28
CA THR A 87 -2.82 -6.88 9.90
C THR A 87 -4.02 -7.81 9.75
N SER A 88 -5.24 -7.37 10.07
CA SER A 88 -6.46 -8.17 9.96
C SER A 88 -6.64 -8.79 8.57
N GLY A 89 -6.61 -10.13 8.50
CA GLY A 89 -6.75 -10.89 7.25
C GLY A 89 -5.54 -10.84 6.31
N LEU A 90 -4.44 -10.16 6.67
CA LEU A 90 -3.22 -10.17 5.86
C LEU A 90 -2.64 -11.58 5.80
N LYS A 91 -2.44 -12.09 4.58
CA LYS A 91 -1.92 -13.44 4.35
C LYS A 91 -0.47 -13.58 4.83
N GLU A 92 -0.12 -14.76 5.33
CA GLU A 92 1.23 -15.05 5.86
C GLU A 92 2.30 -15.13 4.77
N ASP A 93 1.94 -15.53 3.55
CA ASP A 93 2.80 -15.51 2.35
C ASP A 93 2.91 -14.11 1.71
N GLY A 94 2.13 -13.17 2.24
CA GLY A 94 2.13 -11.76 1.88
C GLY A 94 3.23 -10.93 2.55
N ALA A 95 3.04 -9.61 2.52
CA ALA A 95 3.91 -8.69 3.23
C ALA A 95 3.19 -7.42 3.71
N ILE A 96 3.72 -6.81 4.77
CA ILE A 96 3.36 -5.46 5.20
C ILE A 96 4.52 -4.49 4.98
N VAL A 97 4.24 -3.33 4.38
CA VAL A 97 5.19 -2.25 4.12
C VAL A 97 4.80 -1.04 4.97
N ILE A 98 5.70 -0.56 5.82
CA ILE A 98 5.38 0.45 6.85
C ILE A 98 6.32 1.64 6.72
N ASN A 99 5.74 2.84 6.63
CA ASN A 99 6.48 4.08 6.71
C ASN A 99 6.92 4.34 8.16
N THR A 100 8.21 4.12 8.44
CA THR A 100 8.80 4.31 9.77
C THR A 100 10.32 4.36 9.67
N THR A 101 10.96 5.03 10.62
CA THR A 101 12.41 4.98 10.80
C THR A 101 12.86 3.76 11.61
N LYS A 102 11.92 3.01 12.19
CA LYS A 102 12.20 1.81 13.00
C LYS A 102 12.55 0.62 12.11
N SER A 103 13.34 -0.28 12.64
CA SER A 103 13.63 -1.56 11.99
C SER A 103 12.40 -2.49 11.97
N PRO A 104 12.36 -3.48 11.06
CA PRO A 104 11.29 -4.49 11.06
C PRO A 104 11.16 -5.24 12.39
N ASP A 105 12.26 -5.47 13.11
CA ASP A 105 12.27 -6.15 14.40
C ASP A 105 11.63 -5.31 15.50
N GLU A 106 11.85 -3.99 15.49
CA GLU A 106 11.19 -3.05 16.41
C GLU A 106 9.68 -2.92 16.15
N ILE A 107 9.26 -3.10 14.89
CA ILE A 107 7.85 -3.04 14.51
C ILE A 107 7.11 -4.34 14.80
N ARG A 108 7.80 -5.49 14.73
CA ARG A 108 7.21 -6.83 14.89
C ARG A 108 6.24 -6.96 16.08
N PRO A 109 6.55 -6.46 17.30
CA PRO A 109 5.66 -6.57 18.45
C PRO A 109 4.32 -5.85 18.28
N LEU A 110 4.26 -4.82 17.43
CA LEU A 110 3.05 -4.02 17.18
C LEU A 110 2.08 -4.69 16.19
N LEU A 111 2.51 -5.77 15.52
CA LEU A 111 1.77 -6.40 14.41
C LEU A 111 0.84 -7.54 14.84
N LYS A 112 0.42 -7.58 16.11
CA LYS A 112 -0.55 -8.55 16.66
C LYS A 112 -0.23 -10.02 16.32
N GLY A 113 1.06 -10.38 16.27
CA GLY A 113 1.50 -11.74 15.97
C GLY A 113 1.58 -12.10 14.48
N TYR A 114 1.50 -11.13 13.56
CA TYR A 114 1.68 -11.39 12.12
C TYR A 114 3.04 -12.04 11.80
N LYS A 115 2.98 -13.19 11.12
CA LYS A 115 4.13 -14.06 10.85
C LYS A 115 4.80 -13.85 9.50
N GLY A 116 4.12 -13.17 8.57
CA GLY A 116 4.65 -12.92 7.23
C GLY A 116 5.74 -11.85 7.18
N LYS A 117 6.05 -11.40 5.96
CA LYS A 117 7.17 -10.50 5.71
C LYS A 117 6.86 -9.08 6.18
N VAL A 118 7.80 -8.47 6.91
CA VAL A 118 7.72 -7.07 7.36
C VAL A 118 8.78 -6.25 6.65
N CYS A 119 8.39 -5.14 6.05
CA CYS A 119 9.26 -4.19 5.37
C CYS A 119 9.04 -2.80 5.96
N THR A 120 10.12 -2.09 6.26
CA THR A 120 10.05 -0.70 6.74
C THR A 120 10.77 0.22 5.76
N VAL A 121 10.26 1.43 5.62
CA VAL A 121 10.80 2.47 4.73
C VAL A 121 10.71 3.82 5.43
N ASP A 122 11.81 4.56 5.45
CA ASP A 122 11.79 5.96 5.89
C ASP A 122 11.33 6.86 4.74
N ALA A 123 10.02 6.88 4.49
CA ALA A 123 9.45 7.69 3.41
C ALA A 123 9.63 9.19 3.68
N ARG A 124 9.81 9.60 4.95
CA ARG A 124 10.02 10.99 5.32
C ARG A 124 11.35 11.51 4.80
N THR A 125 12.44 10.82 5.14
CA THR A 125 13.78 11.22 4.70
C THR A 125 13.87 11.19 3.18
N ILE A 126 13.40 10.10 2.54
CA ILE A 126 13.40 9.98 1.08
C ILE A 126 12.65 11.16 0.43
N SER A 127 11.45 11.48 0.92
CA SER A 127 10.65 12.58 0.35
C SER A 127 11.34 13.94 0.52
N ILE A 128 11.91 14.22 1.69
CA ILE A 128 12.56 15.51 1.95
C ILE A 128 13.81 15.68 1.10
N GLU A 129 14.64 14.65 1.02
CA GLU A 129 15.90 14.69 0.26
C GLU A 129 15.67 14.77 -1.25
N THR A 130 14.60 14.13 -1.75
CA THR A 130 14.35 14.02 -3.20
C THR A 130 13.39 15.10 -3.72
N LEU A 131 12.36 15.45 -2.95
CA LEU A 131 11.24 16.31 -3.37
C LEU A 131 11.21 17.65 -2.63
N GLY A 132 12.07 17.86 -1.63
CA GLY A 132 12.09 19.06 -0.79
C GLY A 132 10.88 19.22 0.14
N ARG A 133 9.95 18.25 0.16
CA ARG A 133 8.73 18.28 0.95
C ARG A 133 8.27 16.86 1.29
N TYR A 134 7.57 16.72 2.41
CA TYR A 134 7.06 15.43 2.88
C TYR A 134 5.84 14.95 2.06
N PHE A 135 6.05 13.95 1.21
CA PHE A 135 5.04 13.27 0.39
C PHE A 135 5.20 11.75 0.54
N PRO A 136 4.75 11.15 1.66
CA PRO A 136 5.05 9.75 1.97
C PRO A 136 4.44 8.77 0.98
N ASN A 137 3.41 9.17 0.25
CA ASN A 137 2.73 8.35 -0.75
C ASN A 137 3.69 7.88 -1.87
N THR A 138 4.62 8.72 -2.33
CA THR A 138 5.49 8.40 -3.48
C THR A 138 6.56 7.35 -3.14
N PRO A 139 7.36 7.49 -2.06
CA PRO A 139 8.30 6.43 -1.68
C PRO A 139 7.58 5.12 -1.32
N MET A 140 6.42 5.20 -0.67
CA MET A 140 5.63 4.01 -0.31
C MET A 140 5.07 3.31 -1.55
N LEU A 141 4.71 4.05 -2.61
CA LEU A 141 4.33 3.49 -3.90
C LEU A 141 5.47 2.67 -4.53
N GLY A 142 6.68 3.24 -4.60
CA GLY A 142 7.85 2.48 -5.08
C GLY A 142 8.15 1.25 -4.22
N ALA A 143 8.02 1.38 -2.89
CA ALA A 143 8.25 0.28 -1.97
C ALA A 143 7.26 -0.88 -2.18
N VAL A 144 5.97 -0.61 -2.34
CA VAL A 144 4.98 -1.68 -2.57
C VAL A 144 5.18 -2.36 -3.93
N VAL A 145 5.54 -1.61 -4.98
CA VAL A 145 5.86 -2.19 -6.29
C VAL A 145 7.04 -3.16 -6.17
N LYS A 146 8.12 -2.73 -5.50
CA LYS A 146 9.32 -3.56 -5.26
C LYS A 146 9.01 -4.83 -4.46
N VAL A 147 8.19 -4.71 -3.41
CA VAL A 147 7.86 -5.83 -2.51
C VAL A 147 6.89 -6.82 -3.16
N SER A 148 5.88 -6.32 -3.86
CA SER A 148 4.81 -7.13 -4.42
C SER A 148 5.14 -7.71 -5.80
N LYS A 149 6.09 -7.11 -6.54
CA LYS A 149 6.49 -7.54 -7.89
C LYS A 149 5.30 -7.65 -8.86
N ILE A 150 4.28 -6.82 -8.66
CA ILE A 150 3.07 -6.80 -9.48
C ILE A 150 3.31 -6.34 -10.91
N MET A 151 4.41 -5.63 -11.15
CA MET A 151 4.88 -5.17 -12.45
C MET A 151 6.40 -5.11 -12.44
N ASP A 152 6.98 -4.97 -13.63
CA ASP A 152 8.41 -4.73 -13.79
C ASP A 152 8.78 -3.33 -13.26
N GLU A 153 9.95 -3.23 -12.63
CA GLU A 153 10.42 -1.99 -12.01
C GLU A 153 10.70 -0.90 -13.05
N GLN A 154 11.22 -1.27 -14.23
CA GLN A 154 11.48 -0.30 -15.29
C GLN A 154 10.17 0.23 -15.87
N VAL A 155 9.20 -0.67 -16.11
CA VAL A 155 7.86 -0.27 -16.57
C VAL A 155 7.19 0.69 -15.58
N PHE A 156 7.31 0.41 -14.27
CA PHE A 156 6.83 1.32 -13.25
C PHE A 156 7.49 2.70 -13.35
N LEU A 157 8.82 2.76 -13.43
CA LEU A 157 9.55 4.02 -13.51
C LEU A 157 9.18 4.82 -14.76
N ASP A 158 9.04 4.16 -15.90
CA ASP A 158 8.68 4.79 -17.17
C ASP A 158 7.25 5.38 -17.14
N SER A 159 6.33 4.77 -16.37
CA SER A 159 4.95 5.27 -16.20
C SER A 159 4.82 6.47 -15.27
N MET A 160 5.88 6.82 -14.53
CA MET A 160 5.88 7.91 -13.54
C MET A 160 6.45 9.23 -14.07
N VAL A 161 6.77 9.31 -15.36
CA VAL A 161 7.35 10.47 -16.06
C VAL A 161 6.29 11.14 -16.93
#